data_AF-A0A3D1RKH5-F1
#
_entry.id   AF-A0A3D1RKH5-F1
#
_cell.length_a   1.000
_cell.length_b   1.000
_cell.length_c   1.000
_cell.angle_alpha   90.00
_cell.angle_beta   90.00
_cell.angle_gamma   90.00
#
_symmetry.space_group_name_H-M   'P 1'
#
loop_
_entity.id
_entity.type
_entity.pdbx_description
1 polymer ?
#
loop_
_entity_poly.entity_id
_entity_poly.type
_entity_poly.pdbx_seq_one_letter_code
_entity_poly.pdbx_strand_id
1 'polypeptide(L)'
;RRKLFKSIHNAFGGNLIKIVTGGAPIRAELGSFFDSIGINLINGYGITECSPLVSANRDYFNDCATVGVPLSCVEIKFENVTPEGDGEICVKGDTVMLGYYKN
;
A
#
# COMPACT_ATOMS: atom_id res chain seq x y z
N ARG A 1 -22.22 -4.79 -6.95
CA ARG A 1 -20.91 -5.31 -7.40
C ARG A 1 -20.78 -6.82 -7.16
N ARG A 2 -20.60 -7.31 -5.92
CA ARG A 2 -20.43 -8.76 -5.63
C ARG A 2 -21.51 -9.70 -6.22
N LYS A 3 -22.80 -9.34 -6.13
CA LYS A 3 -23.89 -10.12 -6.76
C LYS A 3 -23.85 -10.09 -8.29
N LEU A 4 -23.45 -8.94 -8.87
CA LEU A 4 -23.38 -8.74 -10.31
C LEU A 4 -22.21 -9.51 -10.94
N PHE A 5 -21.06 -9.51 -10.27
CA PHE A 5 -19.85 -10.22 -10.70
C PHE A 5 -19.67 -11.58 -10.00
N LYS A 6 -20.77 -12.27 -9.67
CA LYS A 6 -20.76 -13.50 -8.86
C LYS A 6 -19.85 -14.60 -9.43
N SER A 7 -19.81 -14.78 -10.75
CA SER A 7 -18.94 -15.77 -11.40
C SER A 7 -17.46 -15.49 -11.16
N ILE A 8 -17.05 -14.22 -11.27
CA ILE A 8 -15.67 -13.78 -11.00
C ILE A 8 -15.33 -13.99 -9.52
N HIS A 9 -16.22 -13.57 -8.61
CA HIS A 9 -16.01 -13.75 -7.17
C HIS A 9 -15.90 -15.24 -6.81
N ASN A 10 -16.70 -16.12 -7.43
CA ASN A 10 -16.60 -17.56 -7.25
C ASN A 10 -15.29 -18.14 -7.79
N ALA A 11 -14.74 -17.61 -8.89
CA ALA A 11 -13.44 -18.02 -9.42
C ALA A 11 -12.30 -17.72 -8.43
N PHE A 12 -12.44 -16.66 -7.61
CA PHE A 12 -11.55 -16.36 -6.47
C PHE A 12 -11.93 -17.10 -5.16
N GLY A 13 -12.81 -18.11 -5.23
CA GLY A 13 -13.23 -18.92 -4.07
C GLY A 13 -14.40 -18.36 -3.25
N GLY A 14 -15.01 -17.24 -3.67
CA GLY A 14 -16.26 -16.71 -3.11
C GLY A 14 -16.16 -15.96 -1.78
N ASN A 15 -15.02 -16.08 -1.09
CA ASN A 15 -14.77 -15.51 0.24
C ASN A 15 -13.63 -14.47 0.25
N LEU A 16 -13.09 -14.09 -0.90
CA LEU A 16 -12.08 -13.03 -0.99
C LEU A 16 -12.69 -11.69 -0.53
N ILE A 17 -12.10 -11.10 0.51
CA ILE A 17 -12.55 -9.82 1.07
C ILE A 17 -11.71 -8.63 0.57
N LYS A 18 -10.43 -8.87 0.27
CA LYS A 18 -9.45 -7.83 -0.07
C LYS A 18 -8.19 -8.45 -0.67
N ILE A 19 -7.52 -7.68 -1.53
CA ILE A 19 -6.17 -7.93 -2.00
C ILE A 19 -5.27 -6.84 -1.41
N VAL A 20 -4.14 -7.22 -0.81
CA VAL A 20 -3.11 -6.28 -0.35
C VAL A 20 -1.87 -6.48 -1.19
N THR A 21 -1.30 -5.39 -1.68
CA THR A 21 -0.16 -5.35 -2.60
C THR A 21 0.93 -4.41 -2.08
N GLY A 22 2.17 -4.65 -2.50
CA GLY A 22 3.33 -3.84 -2.15
C GLY A 22 4.60 -4.40 -2.80
N GLY A 23 5.74 -3.75 -2.58
CA GLY A 23 7.06 -4.16 -3.08
C GLY A 23 7.40 -3.72 -4.51
N ALA A 24 6.40 -3.45 -5.35
CA ALA A 24 6.58 -2.85 -6.66
C ALA A 24 5.44 -1.86 -6.97
N PRO A 25 5.69 -0.82 -7.79
CA PRO A 25 4.63 0.07 -8.25
C PRO A 25 3.54 -0.72 -8.98
N ILE A 26 2.29 -0.53 -8.56
CA ILE A 26 1.13 -1.04 -9.26
C ILE A 26 0.52 0.06 -10.14
N ARG A 27 0.04 -0.34 -11.31
CA ARG A 27 -0.73 0.50 -12.22
C ARG A 27 -2.09 0.86 -11.60
N ALA A 28 -2.40 2.16 -11.52
CA ALA A 28 -3.66 2.64 -10.92
C ALA A 28 -4.91 2.02 -11.57
N GLU A 29 -4.86 1.72 -12.88
CA GLU A 29 -5.98 1.14 -13.61
C GLU A 29 -6.33 -0.27 -13.12
N LEU A 30 -5.36 -1.02 -12.57
CA LEU A 30 -5.63 -2.31 -11.94
C LEU A 30 -6.46 -2.13 -10.67
N GLY A 31 -6.10 -1.16 -9.82
CA GLY A 31 -6.86 -0.83 -8.62
C GLY A 31 -8.31 -0.44 -8.95
N SER A 32 -8.49 0.44 -9.95
CA SER A 32 -9.82 0.84 -10.42
C SER A 32 -10.63 -0.32 -11.01
N PHE A 33 -9.97 -1.24 -11.72
CA PHE A 33 -10.62 -2.44 -12.25
C PHE A 33 -11.14 -3.35 -11.14
N PHE A 34 -10.28 -3.68 -10.16
CA PHE A 34 -10.67 -4.54 -9.05
C PHE A 34 -11.79 -3.92 -8.21
N ASP A 35 -11.74 -2.61 -7.95
CA ASP A 35 -12.83 -1.92 -7.26
C ASP A 35 -14.13 -1.96 -8.07
N SER A 36 -14.08 -1.76 -9.40
CA SER A 36 -15.26 -1.83 -10.28
C SER A 36 -16.00 -3.17 -10.18
N ILE A 37 -15.26 -4.28 -10.05
CA ILE A 37 -15.82 -5.63 -9.84
C ILE A 37 -16.15 -5.94 -8.37
N GLY A 38 -15.88 -5.02 -7.46
CA GLY A 38 -16.20 -5.12 -6.03
C GLY A 38 -15.19 -5.92 -5.22
N ILE A 39 -13.92 -5.94 -5.64
CA ILE A 39 -12.79 -6.49 -4.88
C ILE A 39 -11.91 -5.31 -4.49
N ASN A 40 -11.74 -5.06 -3.19
CA ASN A 40 -10.89 -3.96 -2.75
C ASN A 40 -9.42 -4.35 -2.90
N LEU A 41 -8.65 -3.60 -3.69
CA LEU A 41 -7.21 -3.75 -3.83
C LEU A 41 -6.53 -2.59 -3.11
N ILE A 42 -5.81 -2.92 -2.04
CA ILE A 42 -5.04 -1.96 -1.24
C ILE A 42 -3.57 -2.06 -1.63
N ASN A 43 -2.97 -0.90 -1.91
CA ASN A 43 -1.54 -0.77 -2.16
C ASN A 43 -0.85 -0.14 -0.94
N GLY A 44 0.39 -0.53 -0.69
CA GLY A 44 1.20 0.01 0.39
C GLY A 44 2.70 -0.08 0.09
N TYR A 45 3.46 0.69 0.84
CA TYR A 45 4.91 0.77 0.72
C TYR A 45 5.57 0.40 2.05
N GLY A 46 6.68 -0.33 1.95
CA GLY A 46 7.55 -0.63 3.06
C GLY A 46 8.78 -1.41 2.59
N ILE A 47 9.74 -1.51 3.50
CA ILE A 47 11.02 -2.17 3.30
C ILE A 47 11.34 -3.02 4.53
N THR A 48 12.28 -3.96 4.40
CA THR A 48 12.67 -4.88 5.48
C THR A 48 13.09 -4.13 6.75
N GLU A 49 13.78 -3.02 6.56
CA GLU A 49 14.31 -2.13 7.59
C GLU A 49 13.21 -1.41 8.38
N CYS A 50 11.95 -1.48 7.92
CA CYS A 50 10.76 -0.83 8.50
C CYS A 50 9.58 -1.79 8.73
N SER A 51 9.83 -3.08 8.98
CA SER A 51 8.89 -4.13 9.43
C SER A 51 7.37 -3.90 9.32
N PRO A 52 6.71 -4.48 8.29
CA PRO A 52 7.11 -4.52 6.90
C PRO A 52 6.56 -3.33 6.10
N LEU A 53 5.87 -2.40 6.75
CA LEU A 53 4.99 -1.42 6.11
C LEU A 53 5.18 -0.04 6.73
N VAL A 54 5.36 0.97 5.88
CA VAL A 54 5.57 2.37 6.22
C VAL A 54 4.29 3.17 5.96
N SER A 55 3.63 2.90 4.83
CA SER A 55 2.37 3.53 4.42
C SER A 55 1.46 2.54 3.71
N ALA A 56 0.15 2.78 3.79
CA ALA A 56 -0.83 2.04 3.02
C ALA A 56 -2.09 2.85 2.75
N ASN A 57 -2.75 2.51 1.65
CA ASN A 57 -4.14 2.89 1.41
C ASN A 57 -5.05 2.25 2.47
N ARG A 58 -6.19 2.89 2.72
CA ARG A 58 -7.16 2.45 3.74
C ARG A 58 -8.47 2.06 3.09
N ASP A 59 -9.25 1.25 3.79
CA ASP A 59 -10.50 0.66 3.26
C ASP A 59 -11.51 1.70 2.79
N TYR A 60 -11.53 2.85 3.46
CA TYR A 60 -12.43 3.97 3.18
C TYR A 60 -11.72 5.16 2.51
N PHE A 61 -10.41 5.03 2.25
CA PHE A 61 -9.59 6.03 1.59
C PHE A 61 -8.49 5.32 0.79
N ASN A 62 -8.88 4.85 -0.41
CA ASN A 62 -8.04 4.07 -1.29
C ASN A 62 -7.81 4.82 -2.61
N ASP A 63 -6.70 5.56 -2.68
CA ASP A 63 -6.25 6.17 -3.93
C ASP A 63 -5.30 5.20 -4.64
N CYS A 64 -5.79 4.61 -5.73
CA CYS A 64 -5.08 3.61 -6.52
C CYS A 64 -3.79 4.15 -7.18
N ALA A 65 -3.60 5.48 -7.25
CA ALA A 65 -2.39 6.09 -7.77
C ALA A 65 -1.28 6.26 -6.72
N THR A 66 -1.53 5.91 -5.46
CA THR A 66 -0.60 6.14 -4.35
C THR A 66 -0.28 4.86 -3.58
N VAL A 67 0.70 4.95 -2.68
CA VAL A 67 0.96 3.94 -1.63
C VAL A 67 0.24 4.29 -0.32
N GLY A 68 -0.69 5.25 -0.38
CA GLY A 68 -1.49 5.73 0.73
C GLY A 68 -0.72 6.60 1.72
N VAL A 69 -1.20 6.59 2.97
CA VAL A 69 -0.74 7.49 4.04
C VAL A 69 0.14 6.74 5.04
N PRO A 70 1.02 7.45 5.78
CA PRO A 70 1.83 6.82 6.83
C PRO A 70 0.96 6.04 7.83
N LEU A 71 1.51 4.93 8.34
CA LEU A 71 0.93 4.23 9.48
C LEU A 71 0.96 5.13 10.72
N SER A 72 0.03 4.91 11.66
CA SER A 72 -0.09 5.74 12.86
C SER A 72 1.14 5.69 13.79
N CYS A 73 1.95 4.64 13.69
CA CYS A 73 3.19 4.47 14.44
C CYS A 73 4.44 4.98 13.69
N VAL A 74 4.26 5.67 12.56
CA VAL A 74 5.33 6.12 11.66
C VAL A 74 5.27 7.63 11.44
N GLU A 75 6.40 8.29 11.66
CA GLU A 75 6.70 9.65 11.22
C GLU A 75 7.52 9.59 9.91
N ILE A 76 7.16 10.42 8.93
CA ILE A 76 7.90 10.55 7.67
C ILE A 76 8.41 11.98 7.52
N LYS A 77 9.66 12.10 7.06
CA LYS A 77 10.27 13.35 6.61
C LYS A 77 10.84 13.13 5.21
N PHE A 78 10.77 14.15 4.36
CA PHE A 78 11.49 14.16 3.07
C PHE A 78 12.79 14.95 3.21
N GLU A 79 13.91 14.36 2.78
CA GLU A 79 15.21 15.03 2.67
C GLU A 79 15.60 15.26 1.20
N ASN A 80 16.51 16.21 0.96
CA ASN A 80 17.06 16.51 -0.37
C ASN A 80 15.98 16.77 -1.44
N VAL A 81 14.92 17.50 -1.08
CA VAL A 81 13.76 17.74 -1.93
C VAL A 81 14.14 18.57 -3.17
N THR A 82 13.82 18.07 -4.37
CA THR A 82 14.03 18.76 -5.64
C THR A 82 12.98 19.85 -5.87
N PRO A 83 13.18 20.79 -6.82
CA PRO A 83 12.17 21.79 -7.18
C PRO A 83 10.83 21.19 -7.63
N GLU A 84 10.85 19.96 -8.17
CA GLU A 84 9.68 19.20 -8.59
C GLU A 84 8.93 18.55 -7.42
N GLY A 85 9.53 18.54 -6.23
CA GLY A 85 8.93 18.01 -4.99
C GLY A 85 9.36 16.59 -4.62
N ASP A 86 10.25 15.96 -5.39
CA ASP A 86 10.76 14.62 -5.10
C ASP A 86 11.86 14.67 -4.04
N GLY A 87 11.90 13.72 -3.11
CA GLY A 87 12.92 13.67 -2.07
C GLY A 87 13.12 12.28 -1.49
N GLU A 88 14.17 12.13 -0.69
CA GLU A 88 14.47 10.90 0.03
C GLU A 88 13.49 10.72 1.20
N ILE A 89 12.87 9.55 1.28
CA ILE A 89 11.89 9.23 2.33
C ILE A 89 12.65 8.76 3.58
N CYS A 90 12.66 9.59 4.61
CA CYS A 90 13.18 9.24 5.93
C CYS A 90 12.05 8.79 6.84
N VAL A 91 12.22 7.63 7.48
CA VAL A 91 11.20 6.99 8.32
C VAL A 91 11.69 6.93 9.76
N LYS A 92 10.82 7.27 10.71
CA LYS A 92 11.02 7.08 12.15
C LYS A 92 9.77 6.46 12.77
N GLY A 93 9.94 5.47 13.63
CA GLY A 93 8.81 4.84 14.33
C GLY A 93 9.17 3.47 14.87
N ASP A 94 8.20 2.82 15.51
CA ASP A 94 8.35 1.49 16.11
C ASP A 94 8.65 0.39 15.09
N THR A 95 8.40 0.67 13.81
CA THR A 95 8.64 -0.25 12.70
C THR A 95 10.10 -0.29 12.25
N VAL A 96 10.87 0.77 12.55
CA VAL A 96 12.28 0.89 12.14
C VAL A 96 13.13 -0.10 12.93
N MET A 97 13.92 -0.90 12.21
CA MET A 97 14.82 -1.87 12.83
C MET A 97 15.85 -1.21 13.75
N LEU A 98 16.40 -1.99 14.68
CA LEU A 98 17.48 -1.53 15.57
C LEU A 98 18.80 -1.24 14.83
N GLY A 99 18.95 -1.78 13.62
CA GLY A 99 20.15 -1.70 12.82
C GLY A 99 20.47 -3.05 12.17
N TYR A 100 21.45 -3.03 11.27
CA TYR A 100 21.98 -4.25 10.68
C TYR A 100 22.85 -5.01 11.68
N TYR A 101 22.76 -6.34 11.65
CA TYR A 101 23.59 -7.18 12.50
C TYR A 101 25.08 -7.07 12.10
N LYS A 102 25.97 -6.88 13.08
CA LYS A 102 27.43 -6.77 12.92
C LYS A 102 27.91 -5.60 12.04
N ASN A 103 27.12 -4.54 11.95
CA ASN A 103 27.57 -3.26 11.38
C ASN A 103 27.91 -2.26 12.49
#